data_AF-A0A5Q2NT60-F1
#
_entry.id   AF-A0A5Q2NT60-F1
#
_cell.length_a   1.000
_cell.length_b   1.000
_cell.length_c   1.000
_cell.angle_alpha   90.00
_cell.angle_beta   90.00
_cell.angle_gamma   90.00
#
_symmetry.space_group_name_H-M   'P 1'
#
loop_
_entity.id
_entity.type
_entity.pdbx_description
1 polymer ?
#
loop_
_entity_poly.entity_id
_entity_poly.type
_entity_poly.pdbx_seq_one_letter_code
_entity_poly.pdbx_strand_id
1 'polypeptide(L)'
;MNAQPYSGSARDPYHGGGPSSVMTTGNWFVTQLLLAIPIVGLILLFVWAFGENANVNKRNLSRAYLLLFLILIGVGLAISMLSALIVASGS
;
A
#
# COMPACT_ATOMS: atom_id res chain seq x y z
N MET A 1 0.85 -46.08 -19.50
CA MET A 1 0.43 -44.84 -18.81
C MET A 1 0.94 -43.68 -19.64
N ASN A 2 0.08 -43.06 -20.43
CA ASN A 2 0.45 -41.90 -21.24
C ASN A 2 0.40 -40.68 -20.32
N ALA A 3 1.56 -40.16 -19.93
CA ALA A 3 1.63 -38.91 -19.20
C ALA A 3 1.03 -37.83 -20.12
N GLN A 4 -0.15 -37.33 -19.75
CA GLN A 4 -0.69 -36.16 -20.41
C GLN A 4 0.27 -35.00 -20.09
N PRO A 5 0.85 -34.31 -21.09
CA PRO A 5 1.65 -33.14 -20.78
C PRO A 5 0.73 -32.14 -20.11
N TYR A 6 1.15 -31.60 -18.96
CA TYR A 6 0.51 -30.46 -18.33
C TYR A 6 0.59 -29.28 -19.32
N SER A 7 -0.37 -29.20 -20.23
CA SER A 7 -0.58 -28.06 -21.11
C SER A 7 -1.34 -27.01 -20.31
N GLY A 8 -0.68 -26.52 -19.27
CA GLY A 8 -1.19 -25.43 -18.47
C GLY A 8 -1.14 -24.15 -19.29
N SER A 9 -2.28 -23.76 -19.86
CA SER A 9 -2.64 -22.35 -20.08
C SER A 9 -2.89 -21.62 -18.76
N ALA A 10 -2.18 -22.03 -17.69
CA ALA A 10 -2.22 -21.43 -16.38
C ALA A 10 -1.46 -20.12 -16.47
N ARG A 11 -2.16 -19.00 -16.26
CA ARG A 11 -1.52 -17.72 -16.00
C ARG A 11 -0.68 -17.90 -14.75
N ASP A 12 0.62 -18.19 -14.88
CA ASP A 12 1.52 -18.28 -13.74
C ASP A 12 1.65 -16.88 -13.11
N PRO A 13 1.00 -16.60 -11.96
CA PRO A 13 1.13 -15.29 -11.33
C PRO A 13 2.54 -15.09 -10.74
N TYR A 14 3.36 -16.14 -10.76
CA TYR A 14 4.73 -16.19 -10.22
C TYR A 14 5.81 -15.96 -11.29
N HIS A 15 5.46 -16.08 -12.59
CA HIS A 15 6.40 -15.85 -13.68
C HIS A 15 5.80 -14.90 -14.74
N GLY A 16 6.31 -13.67 -14.75
CA GLY A 16 6.25 -12.80 -15.93
C GLY A 16 5.20 -11.68 -15.90
N GLY A 17 5.70 -10.44 -15.97
CA GLY A 17 5.12 -9.27 -16.67
C GLY A 17 3.72 -8.75 -16.33
N GLY A 18 2.93 -9.48 -15.54
CA GLY A 18 1.53 -9.16 -15.27
C GLY A 18 1.35 -8.24 -14.05
N PRO A 19 0.20 -7.56 -13.92
CA PRO A 19 -0.07 -6.64 -12.82
C PRO A 19 0.02 -7.28 -11.42
N SER A 20 -0.24 -8.59 -11.32
CA SER A 20 -0.17 -9.36 -10.06
C SER A 20 1.13 -10.12 -9.86
N SER A 21 2.15 -9.88 -10.71
CA SER A 21 3.45 -10.53 -10.57
C SER A 21 4.06 -10.26 -9.20
N VAL A 22 4.64 -11.31 -8.61
CA VAL A 22 5.36 -11.18 -7.33
C VAL A 22 6.54 -10.24 -7.50
N MET A 23 6.67 -9.29 -6.58
CA MET A 23 7.80 -8.38 -6.56
C MET A 23 9.00 -9.02 -5.88
N THR A 24 10.16 -8.93 -6.53
CA THR A 24 11.44 -9.32 -5.94
C THR A 24 11.79 -8.45 -4.73
N THR A 25 12.71 -8.92 -3.89
CA THR A 25 13.24 -8.15 -2.75
C THR A 25 13.82 -6.81 -3.19
N GLY A 26 14.53 -6.76 -4.32
CA GLY A 26 15.07 -5.50 -4.87
C GLY A 26 13.98 -4.50 -5.24
N ASN A 27 12.88 -4.96 -5.84
CA ASN A 27 11.73 -4.10 -6.15
C ASN A 27 11.08 -3.56 -4.88
N TRP A 28 10.98 -4.36 -3.82
CA TRP A 28 10.50 -3.91 -2.53
C TRP A 28 11.44 -2.91 -1.86
N PHE A 29 12.75 -3.16 -1.90
CA PHE A 29 13.75 -2.26 -1.33
C PHE A 29 13.67 -0.86 -1.94
N VAL A 30 13.62 -0.73 -3.27
CA VAL A 30 13.45 0.56 -3.94
C VAL A 30 12.11 1.20 -3.60
N THR A 31 11.05 0.40 -3.49
CA THR A 31 9.72 0.90 -3.07
C THR A 31 9.78 1.52 -1.68
N GLN A 32 10.45 0.87 -0.72
CA GLN A 32 10.62 1.39 0.64
C GLN A 32 11.49 2.66 0.65
N LEU A 33 12.54 2.72 -0.17
CA LEU A 33 13.40 3.91 -0.28
C LEU A 33 12.61 5.13 -0.79
N LEU A 34 11.74 4.93 -1.79
CA LEU A 34 10.87 5.99 -2.30
C LEU A 34 9.84 6.45 -1.26
N LEU A 35 9.26 5.51 -0.51
CA LEU A 35 8.28 5.82 0.55
C LEU A 35 8.92 6.53 1.75
N ALA A 36 10.21 6.32 2.01
CA ALA A 36 10.94 6.98 3.09
C ALA A 36 11.10 8.49 2.89
N ILE A 37 11.00 8.98 1.64
CA ILE A 37 11.02 10.41 1.34
C ILE A 37 9.60 10.96 1.60
N PRO A 38 9.37 11.90 2.54
CA PRO A 38 8.02 12.21 3.01
C PRO A 38 7.04 12.65 1.93
N ILE A 39 7.43 13.65 1.12
CA ILE A 39 6.55 14.23 0.10
C ILE A 39 6.42 13.30 -1.11
N VAL A 40 7.54 12.73 -1.58
CA VAL A 40 7.55 11.81 -2.72
C VAL A 40 6.78 10.53 -2.37
N GLY A 41 7.01 9.98 -1.19
CA GLY A 41 6.32 8.82 -0.67
C GLY A 41 4.81 9.05 -0.60
N LEU A 42 4.37 10.19 -0.05
CA LEU A 42 2.96 10.53 0.00
C LEU A 42 2.33 10.60 -1.40
N ILE A 43 2.98 11.30 -2.35
CA ILE A 43 2.49 11.38 -3.74
C ILE A 43 2.41 9.99 -4.37
N LEU A 44 3.44 9.16 -4.21
CA LEU A 44 3.49 7.81 -4.77
C LEU A 44 2.41 6.90 -4.19
N LEU A 45 2.04 7.05 -2.91
CA LEU A 45 0.91 6.33 -2.33
C LEU A 45 -0.39 6.63 -3.09
N PHE A 46 -0.68 7.88 -3.44
CA PHE A 46 -1.84 8.22 -4.27
C PHE A 46 -1.72 7.65 -5.69
N VAL A 47 -0.56 7.83 -6.32
CA VAL A 47 -0.30 7.35 -7.69
C VAL A 47 -0.51 5.82 -7.78
N TRP A 48 -0.02 5.06 -6.80
CA TRP A 48 -0.15 3.61 -6.80
C TRP A 48 -1.52 3.13 -6.32
N ALA A 49 -2.16 3.80 -5.35
CA ALA A 49 -3.47 3.40 -4.82
C ALA A 49 -4.60 3.52 -5.87
N PHE A 50 -4.52 4.56 -6.69
CA PHE A 50 -5.58 4.94 -7.64
C PHE A 50 -5.18 4.76 -9.11
N GLY A 51 -3.90 4.51 -9.40
CA GLY A 51 -3.42 4.26 -10.77
C GLY A 51 -3.72 2.84 -11.26
N GLU A 52 -4.01 2.72 -12.56
CA GLU A 52 -4.31 1.44 -13.22
C GLU A 52 -3.02 0.65 -13.59
N ASN A 53 -1.90 1.35 -13.79
CA ASN A 53 -0.64 0.77 -14.25
C ASN A 53 0.27 0.25 -13.12
N ALA A 54 -0.16 0.38 -11.86
CA ALA A 54 0.64 -0.08 -10.73
C ALA A 54 0.47 -1.60 -10.50
N ASN A 55 1.56 -2.27 -10.12
CA ASN A 55 1.50 -3.65 -9.64
C ASN A 55 0.50 -3.74 -8.46
N VAL A 56 -0.35 -4.77 -8.47
CA VAL A 56 -1.42 -4.99 -7.50
C VAL A 56 -0.89 -4.99 -6.07
N ASN A 57 0.32 -5.51 -5.85
CA ASN A 57 0.96 -5.51 -4.53
C ASN A 57 1.22 -4.08 -4.02
N LYS A 58 1.77 -3.19 -4.88
CA LYS A 58 2.01 -1.78 -4.53
C LYS A 58 0.71 -1.02 -4.32
N ARG A 59 -0.30 -1.31 -5.15
CA ARG A 59 -1.62 -0.67 -5.03
C ARG A 59 -2.29 -1.00 -3.70
N ASN A 60 -2.29 -2.28 -3.31
CA ASN A 60 -2.88 -2.72 -2.05
C ASN A 60 -2.13 -2.16 -0.84
N LEU A 61 -0.78 -2.20 -0.87
CA LEU A 61 0.07 -1.56 0.14
C LEU A 61 -0.28 -0.07 0.28
N SER A 62 -0.41 0.64 -0.84
CA SER A 62 -0.65 2.08 -0.83
C SER A 62 -2.02 2.43 -0.24
N ARG A 63 -3.05 1.66 -0.59
CA ARG A 63 -4.38 1.78 0.02
C ARG A 63 -4.34 1.53 1.53
N ALA A 64 -3.58 0.52 1.98
CA ALA A 64 -3.42 0.25 3.41
C ALA A 64 -2.75 1.42 4.15
N TYR A 65 -1.67 1.99 3.61
CA TYR A 65 -1.04 3.18 4.19
C TYR A 65 -1.97 4.39 4.24
N LEU A 66 -2.74 4.65 3.17
CA LEU A 66 -3.70 5.75 3.15
C LEU A 66 -4.82 5.57 4.19
N LEU A 67 -5.32 4.34 4.36
CA LEU A 67 -6.29 4.04 5.42
C LEU A 67 -5.69 4.23 6.82
N LEU A 68 -4.43 3.80 7.03
CA LEU A 68 -3.74 4.04 8.30
C LEU A 68 -3.56 5.54 8.57
N PHE A 69 -3.17 6.33 7.56
CA PHE A 69 -3.10 7.79 7.68
C PHE A 69 -4.44 8.40 8.07
N LEU A 70 -5.53 7.98 7.41
CA LEU A 70 -6.86 8.47 7.74
C LEU A 70 -7.26 8.15 9.19
N ILE A 71 -6.96 6.93 9.65
CA ILE A 71 -7.21 6.51 11.03
C ILE A 71 -6.39 7.34 12.01
N LEU A 72 -5.10 7.53 11.76
CA LEU A 72 -4.21 8.31 12.64
C LEU A 72 -4.66 9.76 12.74
N ILE A 73 -5.09 10.37 11.64
CA ILE A 73 -5.68 11.71 11.64
C ILE A 73 -6.95 11.72 12.49
N GLY A 74 -7.87 10.78 12.28
CA GLY A 74 -9.12 10.69 13.05
C GLY A 74 -8.90 10.53 14.55
N VAL A 75 -8.01 9.62 14.95
CA VAL A 75 -7.64 9.40 16.36
C VAL A 75 -6.94 10.63 16.94
N GLY A 76 -6.01 11.24 16.19
CA GLY A 76 -5.32 12.46 16.61
C GLY A 76 -6.28 13.62 16.86
N LEU A 77 -7.25 13.81 15.97
CA LEU A 77 -8.30 14.80 16.14
C LEU A 77 -9.17 14.51 17.37
N ALA A 78 -9.60 13.26 17.56
CA ALA A 78 -10.40 12.88 18.73
C ALA A 78 -9.65 13.15 20.06
N ILE A 79 -8.38 12.77 20.14
CA ILE A 79 -7.53 13.05 21.31
C ILE A 79 -7.38 14.56 21.51
N SER A 80 -7.09 15.32 20.45
CA SER A 80 -6.93 16.78 20.56
C SER A 80 -8.18 17.48 21.06
N MET A 81 -9.37 17.01 20.63
CA MET A 81 -10.65 17.56 21.07
C MET A 81 -10.95 17.22 22.53
N LEU A 82 -10.68 15.97 22.93
CA LEU A 82 -10.80 15.57 24.33
C LEU A 82 -9.86 16.39 25.22
N SER A 83 -8.60 16.57 24.81
CA SER A 83 -7.63 17.40 25.53
C SER A 83 -8.09 18.86 25.65
N ALA A 84 -8.62 19.44 24.56
CA ALA A 84 -9.14 20.81 24.57
C ALA A 84 -10.34 20.97 25.52
N LEU A 85 -11.25 20.00 25.58
CA LEU A 85 -12.39 20.01 26.50
C LEU A 85 -11.95 19.96 27.97
N ILE A 86 -10.97 19.10 28.30
CA ILE A 86 -10.44 18.99 29.66
C ILE A 86 -9.84 20.33 30.10
N VAL A 87 -9.03 20.97 29.24
CA VAL A 87 -8.44 22.28 29.52
C VAL A 87 -9.51 23.34 29.73
N ALA A 88 -10.54 23.40 28.88
CA ALA A 88 -11.63 24.37 28.99
C ALA A 88 -12.51 24.16 30.23
N SER A 89 -12.62 22.94 30.75
CA SER A 89 -13.39 22.65 31.97
C SER A 89 -12.65 23.00 33.27
N GLY A 90 -11.32 23.18 33.20
CA GLY A 90 -10.47 23.52 34.35
C GLY A 90 -10.06 25.00 34.42
N SER A 91 -10.47 25.81 33.43
CA SER A 91 -10.26 27.28 33.35
C SER A 91 -11.54 28.03 33.70
#